data_AF-A0A834C4L1-F1
#
_entry.id   AF-A0A834C4L1-F1
#
_cell.length_a   1.000
_cell.length_b   1.000
_cell.length_c   1.000
_cell.angle_alpha   90.00
_cell.angle_beta   90.00
_cell.angle_gamma   90.00
#
_symmetry.space_group_name_H-M   'P 1'
#
loop_
_entity.id
_entity.type
_entity.pdbx_description
1 polymer ?
#
loop_
_entity_poly.entity_id
_entity_poly.type
_entity_poly.pdbx_seq_one_letter_code
_entity_poly.pdbx_strand_id
1 'polypeptide(L)'
;MADDELEAIRRQRMAELQAKHGDASNNQQEEAKQRETDMRNSILAQVLDQSARARLSNLALVKPDKANAVENYLIQMARFGKLGGKISESGLIEILEKVSQQTEKKTTVTFNRRRVMDSDDEDD
;
A
#
# COMPACT_ATOMS: atom_id res chain seq x y z
N MET A 1 36.23 -15.40 39.04
CA MET A 1 35.93 -16.60 38.22
C MET A 1 34.42 -16.81 38.05
N ALA A 2 33.62 -16.96 39.11
CA ALA A 2 32.15 -17.07 38.96
C ALA A 2 31.47 -15.77 38.47
N ASP A 3 32.00 -14.59 38.83
CA ASP A 3 31.46 -13.29 38.37
C ASP A 3 31.73 -13.00 36.87
N ASP A 4 32.88 -13.44 36.33
CA ASP A 4 33.22 -13.23 34.92
C ASP A 4 32.29 -13.99 33.97
N GLU A 5 31.86 -15.20 34.35
CA GLU A 5 30.87 -15.97 33.58
C GLU A 5 29.48 -15.31 33.62
N LEU A 6 29.08 -14.73 34.75
CA LEU A 6 27.81 -14.00 34.83
C LEU A 6 27.81 -12.74 33.96
N GLU A 7 28.92 -11.99 33.93
CA GLU A 7 29.05 -10.82 33.06
C GLU A 7 29.09 -11.19 31.58
N ALA A 8 29.75 -12.30 31.22
CA ALA A 8 29.76 -12.81 29.86
C ALA A 8 28.36 -13.20 29.39
N ILE A 9 27.57 -13.89 30.23
CA ILE A 9 26.18 -14.25 29.94
C ILE A 9 25.31 -12.99 29.80
N ARG A 10 25.51 -11.97 30.65
CA ARG A 10 24.77 -10.71 30.59
C ARG A 10 25.09 -9.91 29.32
N ARG A 11 26.37 -9.86 28.91
CA ARG A 11 26.79 -9.21 27.66
C ARG A 11 26.26 -9.93 26.44
N GLN A 12 26.30 -11.26 26.43
CA GLN A 12 25.78 -12.07 25.32
C GLN A 12 24.28 -11.90 25.15
N ARG A 13 23.51 -11.93 26.27
CA ARG A 13 22.06 -11.69 26.24
C ARG A 13 21.72 -10.27 25.80
N MET A 14 22.53 -9.28 26.19
CA MET A 14 22.30 -7.88 25.80
C MET A 14 22.64 -7.63 24.32
N ALA A 15 23.71 -8.24 23.81
CA ALA A 15 24.07 -8.20 22.40
C ALA A 15 23.02 -8.89 21.52
N GLU A 16 22.48 -10.03 21.95
CA GLU A 16 21.40 -10.73 21.24
C GLU A 16 20.12 -9.88 21.20
N LEU A 17 19.79 -9.17 22.28
CA LEU A 17 18.62 -8.28 22.35
C LEU A 17 18.82 -7.03 21.49
N GLN A 18 20.04 -6.48 21.45
CA GLN A 18 20.39 -5.31 20.63
C GLN A 18 20.45 -5.67 19.13
N ALA A 19 20.94 -6.87 18.78
CA ALA A 19 20.89 -7.41 17.42
C ALA A 19 19.45 -7.67 16.95
N LYS A 20 18.59 -8.21 17.83
CA LYS A 20 17.16 -8.37 17.55
C LYS A 20 16.45 -7.04 17.34
N HIS A 21 16.82 -5.98 18.05
CA HIS A 21 16.22 -4.65 17.90
C HIS A 21 16.70 -3.91 16.64
N GLY A 22 17.97 -4.09 16.24
CA GLY A 22 18.54 -3.49 15.04
C GLY A 22 18.04 -4.10 13.73
N ASP A 23 17.82 -5.42 13.71
CA ASP A 23 17.28 -6.13 12.54
C ASP A 23 15.75 -6.01 12.44
N ALA A 24 15.04 -6.08 13.57
CA ALA A 24 13.58 -5.98 13.59
C ALA A 24 13.05 -4.65 13.05
N SER A 25 13.75 -3.52 13.26
CA SER A 25 13.23 -2.23 12.78
C SER A 25 13.29 -2.08 11.26
N ASN A 26 14.24 -2.74 10.58
CA ASN A 26 14.32 -2.73 9.12
C ASN A 26 13.41 -3.82 8.51
N ASN A 27 13.41 -5.01 9.11
CA ASN A 27 12.54 -6.12 8.71
C ASN A 27 11.05 -5.80 8.91
N GLN A 28 10.66 -5.13 10.00
CA GLN A 28 9.27 -4.73 10.23
C GLN A 28 8.77 -3.72 9.19
N GLN A 29 9.65 -2.84 8.70
CA GLN A 29 9.29 -1.84 7.70
C GLN A 29 9.17 -2.46 6.31
N GLU A 30 10.05 -3.40 5.97
CA GLU A 30 9.94 -4.22 4.76
C GLU A 30 8.72 -5.14 4.81
N GLU A 31 8.45 -5.78 5.94
CA GLU A 31 7.31 -6.69 6.10
C GLU A 31 5.97 -5.91 6.06
N ALA A 32 5.93 -4.70 6.60
CA ALA A 32 4.77 -3.80 6.46
C ALA A 32 4.56 -3.37 5.01
N LYS A 33 5.63 -2.97 4.31
CA LYS A 33 5.56 -2.63 2.88
C LYS A 33 5.15 -3.83 2.03
N GLN A 34 5.70 -5.01 2.30
CA GLN A 34 5.37 -6.25 1.59
C GLN A 34 3.90 -6.60 1.78
N ARG A 35 3.38 -6.56 3.01
CA ARG A 35 1.95 -6.78 3.29
C ARG A 35 1.07 -5.77 2.55
N GLU A 36 1.48 -4.51 2.50
CA GLU A 36 0.80 -3.47 1.73
C GLU A 36 0.85 -3.71 0.22
N THR A 37 1.97 -4.21 -0.32
CA THR A 37 2.10 -4.54 -1.74
C THR A 37 1.34 -5.82 -2.08
N ASP A 38 1.33 -6.83 -1.22
CA ASP A 38 0.57 -8.07 -1.39
C ASP A 38 -0.93 -7.79 -1.34
N MET A 39 -1.38 -6.93 -0.43
CA MET A 39 -2.77 -6.49 -0.39
C MET A 39 -3.14 -5.75 -1.68
N ARG A 40 -2.29 -4.84 -2.17
CA ARG A 40 -2.52 -4.17 -3.45
C ARG A 40 -2.52 -5.16 -4.62
N ASN A 41 -1.57 -6.08 -4.68
CA ASN A 41 -1.41 -7.02 -5.78
C ASN A 41 -2.53 -8.07 -5.79
N SER A 42 -3.00 -8.52 -4.62
CA SER A 42 -4.17 -9.42 -4.52
C SER A 42 -5.45 -8.74 -5.01
N ILE A 43 -5.68 -7.48 -4.65
CA ILE A 43 -6.78 -6.67 -5.17
C ILE A 43 -6.67 -6.55 -6.69
N LEU A 44 -5.50 -6.16 -7.20
CA LEU A 44 -5.26 -6.04 -8.63
C LEU A 44 -5.47 -7.39 -9.35
N ALA A 45 -5.06 -8.51 -8.75
CA ALA A 45 -5.24 -9.85 -9.30
C ALA A 45 -6.71 -10.30 -9.35
N GLN A 46 -7.54 -9.87 -8.40
CA GLN A 46 -8.98 -10.16 -8.40
C GLN A 46 -9.73 -9.30 -9.42
N VAL A 47 -9.25 -8.08 -9.64
CA VAL A 47 -9.90 -7.09 -10.51
C VAL A 47 -9.46 -7.21 -11.97
N LEU A 48 -8.21 -7.56 -12.24
CA LEU A 48 -7.67 -7.65 -13.60
C LEU A 48 -7.83 -9.06 -14.18
N ASP A 49 -8.22 -9.14 -15.45
CA ASP A 49 -8.11 -10.37 -16.23
C ASP A 49 -6.66 -10.64 -16.65
N GLN A 50 -6.35 -11.88 -17.06
CA GLN A 50 -5.02 -12.27 -17.57
C GLN A 50 -4.57 -11.38 -18.73
N SER A 51 -5.49 -11.05 -19.65
CA SER A 51 -5.24 -10.15 -20.77
C SER A 51 -4.83 -8.74 -20.33
N ALA A 52 -5.56 -8.17 -19.36
CA ALA A 52 -5.30 -6.85 -18.82
C ALA A 52 -3.96 -6.80 -18.05
N ARG A 53 -3.60 -7.87 -17.34
CA ARG A 53 -2.31 -8.00 -16.63
C ARG A 53 -1.13 -7.96 -17.60
N ALA A 54 -1.21 -8.71 -18.70
CA ALA A 54 -0.18 -8.69 -19.73
C ALA A 54 -0.04 -7.30 -20.38
N ARG A 55 -1.17 -6.62 -20.65
CA ARG A 55 -1.15 -5.27 -21.20
C ARG A 55 -0.56 -4.25 -20.23
N LEU A 56 -0.89 -4.33 -18.95
CA LEU A 56 -0.36 -3.45 -17.91
C LEU A 56 1.15 -3.65 -17.73
N SER A 57 1.63 -4.90 -17.79
CA SER A 57 3.07 -5.21 -17.76
C SER A 57 3.82 -4.62 -18.96
N ASN A 58 3.27 -4.79 -20.18
CA ASN A 58 3.84 -4.17 -21.38
C ASN A 58 3.79 -2.64 -21.33
N LEU A 59 2.71 -2.06 -20.78
CA LEU A 59 2.59 -0.62 -20.62
C LEU A 59 3.58 -0.09 -19.58
N ALA A 60 3.84 -0.80 -18.50
CA ALA A 60 4.82 -0.43 -17.49
C ALA A 60 6.24 -0.38 -18.07
N LEU A 61 6.56 -1.28 -19.02
CA LEU A 61 7.84 -1.27 -19.74
C LEU A 61 7.98 -0.04 -20.65
N VAL A 62 6.89 0.37 -21.32
CA VAL A 62 6.94 1.47 -22.30
C VAL A 62 6.77 2.84 -21.64
N LYS A 63 5.87 2.96 -20.66
CA LYS A 63 5.51 4.19 -19.93
C LYS A 63 5.08 3.86 -18.49
N PRO A 64 6.03 3.77 -17.53
CA PRO A 64 5.73 3.42 -16.14
C PRO A 64 4.81 4.43 -15.46
N ASP A 65 4.92 5.73 -15.76
CA ASP A 65 4.02 6.77 -15.23
C ASP A 65 2.54 6.47 -15.47
N LYS A 66 2.21 6.06 -16.70
CA LYS A 66 0.83 5.75 -17.07
C LYS A 66 0.36 4.45 -16.42
N ALA A 67 1.24 3.45 -16.29
CA ALA A 67 0.91 2.20 -15.61
C ALA A 67 0.62 2.44 -14.12
N ASN A 68 1.45 3.23 -13.43
CA ASN A 68 1.25 3.61 -12.02
C ASN A 68 -0.08 4.35 -11.81
N ALA A 69 -0.42 5.28 -12.70
CA ALA A 69 -1.69 6.00 -12.64
C ALA A 69 -2.89 5.06 -12.75
N VAL A 70 -2.82 4.07 -13.65
CA VAL A 70 -3.86 3.06 -13.82
C VAL A 70 -3.96 2.13 -12.62
N GLU A 71 -2.85 1.61 -12.10
CA GLU A 71 -2.85 0.78 -10.88
C GLU A 71 -3.48 1.52 -9.71
N ASN A 72 -3.09 2.77 -9.48
CA ASN A 72 -3.58 3.55 -8.36
C ASN A 72 -5.10 3.83 -8.49
N TYR A 73 -5.57 4.09 -9.72
CA TYR A 73 -6.99 4.25 -10.00
C TYR A 73 -7.77 2.94 -9.79
N LEU A 74 -7.21 1.80 -10.21
CA LEU A 74 -7.82 0.48 -10.01
C LEU A 74 -7.94 0.13 -8.53
N ILE A 75 -6.88 0.37 -7.76
CA ILE A 75 -6.87 0.17 -6.30
C ILE A 75 -7.92 1.04 -5.63
N GLN A 76 -8.07 2.31 -6.04
CA GLN A 76 -9.12 3.19 -5.53
C GLN A 76 -10.51 2.62 -5.84
N MET A 77 -10.79 2.23 -7.09
CA MET A 77 -12.08 1.65 -7.45
C MET A 77 -12.39 0.36 -6.69
N ALA A 78 -11.37 -0.42 -6.37
CA ALA A 78 -11.53 -1.68 -5.64
C ALA A 78 -11.83 -1.44 -4.16
N ARG A 79 -11.16 -0.46 -3.56
CA ARG A 79 -11.45 0.00 -2.20
C ARG A 79 -12.87 0.52 -2.04
N PHE A 80 -13.40 1.19 -3.07
CA PHE A 80 -14.79 1.65 -3.07
C PHE A 80 -15.82 0.55 -3.36
N GLY A 81 -15.38 -0.69 -3.60
CA GLY A 81 -16.28 -1.80 -3.92
C GLY A 81 -17.07 -1.61 -5.21
N LYS A 82 -16.67 -0.66 -6.07
CA LYS A 82 -17.38 -0.34 -7.33
C LYS A 82 -16.99 -1.27 -8.48
N LEU A 83 -16.00 -2.13 -8.29
CA LEU A 83 -15.59 -3.11 -9.30
C LEU A 83 -16.42 -4.38 -9.16
N GLY A 84 -17.58 -4.38 -9.80
CA GLY A 84 -18.49 -5.52 -9.87
C GLY A 84 -18.05 -6.63 -10.83
N GLY A 85 -16.81 -6.62 -11.33
CA GLY A 85 -16.33 -7.60 -12.30
C GLY A 85 -14.86 -7.45 -12.67
N LYS A 86 -14.34 -8.44 -13.40
CA LYS A 86 -12.98 -8.43 -13.95
C LYS A 86 -12.88 -7.43 -15.09
N ILE A 87 -11.85 -6.58 -15.06
CA ILE A 87 -11.51 -5.65 -16.12
C ILE A 87 -10.68 -6.37 -17.17
N SER A 88 -11.20 -6.40 -18.40
CA SER A 88 -10.49 -6.84 -19.60
C SER A 88 -9.55 -5.75 -20.12
N GLU A 89 -8.70 -6.10 -21.08
CA GLU A 89 -7.80 -5.15 -21.76
C GLU A 89 -8.53 -3.91 -22.30
N SER A 90 -9.69 -4.09 -22.95
CA SER A 90 -10.48 -2.98 -23.50
C SER A 90 -10.93 -2.01 -22.40
N GLY A 91 -11.42 -2.54 -21.27
CA GLY A 91 -11.82 -1.72 -20.12
C GLY A 91 -10.63 -0.99 -19.50
N LEU A 92 -9.45 -1.61 -19.45
CA LEU A 92 -8.22 -0.99 -18.96
C LEU A 92 -7.82 0.20 -19.85
N ILE A 93 -7.96 0.08 -21.17
CA ILE A 93 -7.64 1.15 -22.13
C ILE A 93 -8.63 2.32 -21.99
N GLU A 94 -9.93 2.05 -21.87
CA GLU A 94 -10.92 3.11 -21.62
C GLU A 94 -10.67 3.84 -20.31
N ILE A 95 -10.30 3.10 -19.25
CA ILE A 95 -9.92 3.67 -17.95
C ILE A 95 -8.66 4.51 -18.10
N LEU A 96 -7.65 4.02 -18.81
CA LEU A 96 -6.41 4.76 -19.06
C LEU A 96 -6.69 6.07 -19.80
N GLU A 97 -7.58 6.06 -20.79
CA GLU A 97 -7.98 7.25 -21.53
C GLU A 97 -8.73 8.24 -20.63
N LYS A 98 -9.69 7.75 -19.84
CA LYS A 98 -10.42 8.57 -18.86
C LYS A 98 -9.52 9.14 -17.77
N VAL A 99 -8.55 8.37 -17.26
CA VAL A 99 -7.55 8.82 -16.28
C VAL A 99 -6.66 9.87 -16.90
N SER A 100 -6.14 9.66 -18.12
CA SER A 100 -5.35 10.66 -18.83
C SER A 100 -6.12 11.98 -19.00
N GLN A 101 -7.40 11.92 -19.35
CA GLN A 101 -8.26 13.11 -19.50
C GLN A 101 -8.67 13.74 -18.15
N GLN A 102 -8.85 12.94 -17.09
CA GLN A 102 -9.21 13.44 -15.76
C GLN A 102 -8.03 14.05 -15.03
N THR A 103 -6.82 13.49 -15.16
CA THR A 103 -5.61 14.05 -14.55
C THR A 103 -5.32 15.46 -15.09
N GLU A 104 -5.68 15.75 -16.34
CA GLU A 104 -5.63 17.12 -16.89
C GLU A 104 -6.70 18.07 -16.31
N LYS A 105 -7.80 17.56 -15.73
CA LYS A 105 -8.95 18.37 -15.29
C LYS A 105 -9.18 18.43 -13.78
N LYS A 106 -8.55 17.57 -12.96
CA LYS A 106 -8.83 17.42 -11.52
C LYS A 106 -7.65 17.83 -10.64
N THR A 107 -7.39 19.13 -10.53
CA THR A 107 -6.77 19.73 -9.33
C THR A 107 -7.82 20.51 -8.54
N THR A 108 -8.84 19.82 -8.04
CA THR A 108 -9.71 20.40 -7.00
C THR A 108 -10.09 19.30 -6.01
N VAL A 109 -9.36 19.23 -4.89
CA VAL A 109 -9.76 18.41 -3.74
C VAL A 109 -10.17 19.36 -2.62
N THR A 110 -11.47 19.59 -2.51
CA THR A 110 -12.08 20.38 -1.44
C THR A 110 -12.21 19.49 -0.19
N PHE A 111 -11.35 19.69 0.80
CA PHE A 111 -11.44 19.01 2.08
C PHE A 111 -12.44 19.72 3.00
N ASN A 112 -13.71 19.30 3.00
CA ASN A 112 -14.62 19.62 4.09
C ASN A 112 -14.33 18.69 5.28
N ARG A 113 -13.40 19.10 6.15
CA ARG A 113 -13.24 18.50 7.48
C ARG A 113 -14.48 18.86 8.31
N ARG A 114 -15.47 17.96 8.28
CA ARG A 114 -16.57 17.92 9.25
C ARG A 114 -15.94 17.85 10.65
N ARG A 115 -15.95 18.96 11.39
CA ARG A 115 -15.77 18.93 12.85
C ARG A 115 -16.90 18.07 13.38
N VAL A 116 -16.57 16.86 13.81
CA VAL A 116 -17.46 16.09 14.65
C VAL A 116 -17.59 16.83 15.97
N MET A 117 -18.84 17.08 16.37
CA MET A 117 -19.23 17.44 17.72
C MET A 117 -18.54 16.50 18.71
N ASP A 118 -17.92 17.09 19.71
CA ASP A 118 -17.79 16.45 21.02
C ASP A 118 -18.65 17.30 21.96
N SER A 119 -19.87 16.82 22.16
CA SER A 119 -20.78 17.21 23.24
C SER A 119 -21.12 15.89 23.92
N ASP A 120 -20.52 15.59 25.06
CA ASP A 120 -21.23 15.46 26.35
C ASP A 120 -20.31 15.05 27.50
N ASP A 121 -20.71 15.47 28.71
CA ASP A 121 -20.44 14.94 30.05
C ASP A 121 -19.05 15.10 30.72
N GLU A 122 -19.01 15.88 31.82
CA GLU A 122 -19.11 15.32 33.19
C GLU A 122 -19.22 16.46 34.24
N ASP A 123 -20.26 16.35 35.07
CA ASP A 123 -20.57 17.08 36.31
C ASP A 123 -19.40 17.15 37.32
N ASP A 124 -19.08 18.34 37.85
CA ASP A 124 -19.03 18.74 39.30
C ASP A 124 -18.65 20.24 39.45
#